data_AF-A0A522WP65-F1
#
_entry.id   AF-A0A522WP65-F1
#
_cell.length_a   1.000
_cell.length_b   1.000
_cell.length_c   1.000
_cell.angle_alpha   90.00
_cell.angle_beta   90.00
_cell.angle_gamma   90.00
#
_symmetry.space_group_name_H-M   'P 1'
#
loop_
_entity.id
_entity.type
_entity.pdbx_description
1 polymer ?
#
loop_
_entity_poly.entity_id
_entity_poly.type
_entity_poly.pdbx_seq_one_letter_code
_entity_poly.pdbx_strand_id
1 'polypeptide(L)'
;MSREIKESDWKLLRQLHKVALERFCQRVLNEIECINSDSTKSFHQRYLDIFNVIERRDKEIVQYFNDVRRSTALTQLALMQASGLITEEEFMSFSSETRSVLEVLTGNRSS
;
A
#
# COMPACT_ATOMS: atom_id res chain seq x y z
N MET A 1 9.30 8.48 22.41
CA MET A 1 9.75 7.08 22.49
C MET A 1 9.45 6.40 21.16
N SER A 2 10.37 6.47 20.20
CA SER A 2 10.27 5.70 18.95
C SER A 2 10.44 4.23 19.28
N ARG A 3 9.32 3.48 19.34
CA ARG A 3 9.39 2.01 19.43
C ARG A 3 9.93 1.51 18.10
N GLU A 4 11.21 1.16 18.07
CA GLU A 4 11.79 0.54 16.88
C GLU A 4 11.13 -0.81 16.60
N ILE A 5 10.84 -1.07 15.33
CA ILE A 5 10.29 -2.36 14.88
C ILE A 5 11.29 -3.49 15.17
N LYS A 6 10.79 -4.63 15.66
CA LYS A 6 11.59 -5.84 15.88
C LYS A 6 12.25 -6.27 14.57
N GLU A 7 13.44 -6.88 14.65
CA GLU A 7 14.18 -7.31 13.45
C GLU A 7 13.41 -8.36 12.62
N SER A 8 12.67 -9.26 13.27
CA SER A 8 11.80 -10.24 12.60
C SER A 8 10.70 -9.54 11.79
N ASP A 9 10.00 -8.59 12.41
CA ASP A 9 8.92 -7.83 11.80
C ASP A 9 9.45 -6.90 10.69
N TRP A 10 10.66 -6.36 10.85
CA TRP A 10 11.34 -5.60 9.81
C TRP A 10 11.65 -6.43 8.57
N LYS A 11 12.10 -7.67 8.75
CA LYS A 11 12.33 -8.61 7.64
C LYS A 11 11.01 -8.96 6.94
N LEU A 12 9.96 -9.25 7.71
CA LEU A 12 8.63 -9.53 7.18
C LEU A 12 8.08 -8.33 6.39
N LEU A 13 8.17 -7.12 6.94
CA LEU A 13 7.75 -5.89 6.26
C LEU A 13 8.48 -5.69 4.93
N ARG A 14 9.79 -5.94 4.87
CA ARG A 14 10.54 -5.81 3.60
C ARG A 14 10.12 -6.84 2.55
N GLN A 15 9.71 -8.04 2.97
CA GLN A 15 9.17 -9.04 2.05
C GLN A 15 7.78 -8.62 1.57
N LEU A 16 6.90 -8.23 2.50
CA LEU A 16 5.55 -7.78 2.18
C LEU A 16 5.52 -6.48 1.37
N HIS A 17 6.49 -5.58 1.55
CA HIS A 17 6.61 -4.35 0.78
C HIS A 17 6.68 -4.65 -0.73
N LYS A 18 7.51 -5.63 -1.13
CA LYS A 18 7.62 -6.04 -2.54
C LYS A 18 6.31 -6.64 -3.05
N VAL A 19 5.69 -7.51 -2.26
CA VAL A 19 4.42 -8.16 -2.62
C VAL A 19 3.28 -7.14 -2.73
N ALA A 20 3.21 -6.20 -1.80
CA ALA A 20 2.25 -5.11 -1.78
C ALA A 20 2.44 -4.17 -2.99
N LEU A 21 3.69 -3.89 -3.38
CA LEU A 21 3.99 -3.10 -4.57
C LEU A 21 3.50 -3.81 -5.84
N GLU A 22 3.80 -5.10 -6.00
CA GLU A 22 3.31 -5.88 -7.15
C GLU A 22 1.78 -5.92 -7.20
N ARG A 23 1.10 -6.15 -6.06
CA ARG A 23 -0.37 -6.10 -5.97
C ARG A 23 -0.91 -4.71 -6.32
N PHE A 24 -0.25 -3.65 -5.88
CA PHE A 24 -0.63 -2.28 -6.22
C PHE A 24 -0.52 -2.06 -7.73
N CYS A 25 0.62 -2.39 -8.33
CA CYS A 25 0.84 -2.30 -9.77
C CYS A 25 -0.19 -3.11 -10.57
N GLN A 26 -0.50 -4.33 -10.14
CA GLN A 26 -1.55 -5.17 -10.74
C GLN A 26 -2.92 -4.47 -10.71
N ARG A 27 -3.30 -3.85 -9.58
CA ARG A 27 -4.57 -3.11 -9.47
C ARG A 27 -4.61 -1.91 -10.43
N VAL A 28 -3.50 -1.17 -10.54
CA VAL A 28 -3.38 -0.04 -11.48
C VAL A 28 -3.50 -0.50 -12.93
N LEU A 29 -2.83 -1.59 -13.29
CA LEU A 29 -2.90 -2.14 -14.66
C LEU A 29 -4.32 -2.62 -15.00
N ASN A 30 -5.03 -3.24 -14.07
CA ASN A 30 -6.42 -3.64 -14.26
C ASN A 30 -7.34 -2.40 -14.44
N GLU A 31 -7.13 -1.32 -13.66
CA GLU A 31 -7.86 -0.05 -13.84
C GLU A 31 -7.62 0.55 -15.23
N ILE A 32 -6.37 0.53 -15.71
CA ILE A 32 -5.99 0.98 -17.05
C ILE A 32 -6.65 0.12 -18.14
N GLU A 33 -6.70 -1.20 -17.96
CA GLU A 33 -7.36 -2.12 -18.89
C GLU A 33 -8.86 -1.83 -19.03
N CYS A 34 -9.54 -1.55 -17.91
CA CYS A 34 -10.94 -1.12 -17.92
C CYS A 34 -11.14 0.19 -18.69
N ILE A 35 -10.26 1.18 -18.50
CA ILE A 35 -10.34 2.46 -19.25
C ILE A 35 -10.07 2.24 -20.74
N ASN A 36 -9.08 1.42 -21.07
CA ASN A 36 -8.68 1.18 -22.46
C ASN A 36 -9.74 0.39 -23.24
N SER A 37 -10.47 -0.51 -22.57
CA SER A 37 -11.54 -1.32 -23.17
C SER A 37 -12.88 -0.59 -23.32
N ASP A 38 -13.03 0.62 -22.75
CA ASP A 38 -14.27 1.40 -22.80
C ASP A 38 -14.58 1.92 -24.22
N SER A 39 -15.34 1.14 -24.98
CA SER A 39 -15.74 1.44 -26.36
C SER A 39 -16.56 2.72 -26.52
N THR A 40 -17.12 3.26 -25.43
CA THR A 40 -17.92 4.49 -25.46
C THR A 40 -17.07 5.76 -25.55
N LYS A 41 -15.78 5.67 -25.22
CA LYS A 41 -14.81 6.77 -25.27
C LYS A 41 -13.99 6.77 -26.54
N SER A 42 -13.63 7.95 -27.04
CA SER A 42 -12.65 8.10 -28.11
C SER A 42 -11.25 7.66 -27.63
N PHE A 43 -10.36 7.30 -28.56
CA PHE A 43 -8.98 6.94 -28.21
C PHE A 43 -8.25 8.06 -27.47
N HIS A 44 -8.49 9.33 -27.85
CA HIS A 44 -7.88 10.46 -27.15
C HIS A 44 -8.39 10.60 -25.71
N GLN A 45 -9.69 10.39 -25.47
CA GLN A 45 -10.25 10.44 -24.11
C GLN A 45 -9.66 9.32 -23.25
N ARG A 46 -9.58 8.09 -23.77
CA ARG A 46 -8.96 6.97 -23.05
C ARG A 46 -7.50 7.26 -22.70
N TYR A 47 -6.74 7.84 -23.63
CA TYR A 47 -5.36 8.25 -23.39
C TYR A 47 -5.24 9.25 -22.22
N LEU A 48 -6.07 10.30 -22.20
CA LEU A 48 -6.07 11.30 -21.13
C LEU A 48 -6.49 10.69 -19.79
N ASP A 49 -7.51 9.83 -19.79
CA ASP A 49 -7.98 9.15 -18.58
C ASP A 49 -6.88 8.24 -17.99
N ILE A 50 -6.19 7.47 -18.83
CA ILE A 50 -5.05 6.63 -18.42
C ILE A 50 -3.92 7.50 -17.84
N PHE A 51 -3.58 8.61 -18.51
CA PHE A 51 -2.54 9.52 -18.03
C PHE A 51 -2.87 10.05 -16.62
N ASN A 52 -4.11 10.47 -16.39
CA ASN A 52 -4.57 10.95 -15.09
C ASN A 52 -4.49 9.86 -14.01
N VAL A 53 -4.83 8.61 -14.35
CA VAL A 53 -4.67 7.47 -13.43
C VAL A 53 -3.20 7.28 -13.08
N ILE A 54 -2.30 7.24 -14.06
CA ILE A 54 -0.86 7.07 -13.81
C ILE A 54 -0.33 8.18 -12.89
N GLU A 55 -0.66 9.45 -13.16
CA GLU A 55 -0.18 10.57 -12.34
C GLU A 55 -0.64 10.47 -10.88
N ARG A 56 -1.90 10.08 -10.64
CA ARG A 56 -2.43 9.87 -9.30
C ARG A 56 -1.75 8.69 -8.60
N ARG A 57 -1.59 7.57 -9.30
CA ARG A 57 -1.01 6.33 -8.74
C ARG A 57 0.48 6.45 -8.46
N ASP A 58 1.21 7.23 -9.25
CA ASP A 58 2.63 7.51 -8.99
C ASP A 58 2.84 8.25 -7.66
N LYS A 59 1.96 9.21 -7.35
CA LYS A 59 1.96 9.90 -6.05
C LYS A 59 1.70 8.93 -4.88
N GLU A 60 0.77 8.00 -5.05
CA GLU A 60 0.52 6.93 -4.08
C GLU A 60 1.74 6.00 -3.92
N ILE A 61 2.45 5.68 -5.01
CA ILE A 61 3.67 4.87 -4.94
C ILE A 61 4.73 5.56 -4.08
N VAL A 62 4.96 6.85 -4.32
CA VAL A 62 5.91 7.64 -3.53
C VAL A 62 5.52 7.64 -2.06
N GLN A 63 4.23 7.81 -1.74
CA GLN A 63 3.75 7.87 -0.37
C GLN A 63 3.88 6.53 0.37
N TYR A 64 3.50 5.42 -0.26
CA TYR A 64 3.41 4.10 0.38
C TYR A 64 4.69 3.28 0.32
N PHE A 65 5.56 3.52 -0.67
CA PHE A 65 6.66 2.59 -0.95
C PHE A 65 8.05 3.22 -0.96
N ASN A 66 8.21 4.54 -1.13
CA ASN A 66 9.55 5.13 -1.32
C ASN A 66 10.30 5.46 -0.03
N ASP A 67 9.64 5.49 1.14
CA ASP A 67 10.31 5.78 2.43
C ASP A 67 10.38 4.55 3.36
N VAL A 68 11.00 3.47 2.88
CA VAL A 68 11.21 2.25 3.68
C VAL A 68 12.47 2.39 4.52
N ARG A 69 12.32 3.03 5.69
CA ARG A 69 13.35 3.14 6.71
C ARG A 69 12.86 2.53 8.00
N ARG A 70 13.76 2.06 8.85
CA ARG A 70 13.38 1.42 10.13
C ARG A 70 12.56 2.36 11.03
N SER A 71 12.87 3.65 10.98
CA SER A 71 12.16 4.71 11.72
C SER A 71 10.75 5.02 11.18
N THR A 72 10.49 4.75 9.90
CA THR A 72 9.19 5.00 9.24
C THR A 72 8.39 3.72 9.00
N ALA A 73 8.98 2.56 9.31
CA ALA A 73 8.43 1.23 9.07
C ALA A 73 7.00 1.05 9.59
N LEU A 74 6.73 1.50 10.82
CA LEU A 74 5.40 1.37 11.44
C LEU A 74 4.36 2.26 10.77
N THR A 75 4.73 3.47 10.37
CA THR A 75 3.86 4.38 9.62
C THR A 75 3.55 3.81 8.23
N GLN A 76 4.57 3.27 7.54
CA GLN A 76 4.37 2.66 6.23
C GLN A 76 3.49 1.41 6.31
N LEU A 77 3.71 0.56 7.31
CA LEU A 77 2.88 -0.60 7.56
C LEU A 77 1.42 -0.22 7.87
N ALA A 78 1.18 0.86 8.61
CA ALA A 78 -0.17 1.40 8.84
C ALA A 78 -0.83 1.89 7.53
N LEU A 79 -0.09 2.61 6.69
CA LEU A 79 -0.61 3.10 5.40
C LEU A 79 -0.92 1.95 4.44
N MET A 80 -0.06 0.93 4.36
CA MET A 80 -0.29 -0.26 3.54
C MET A 80 -1.49 -1.08 4.02
N GLN A 81 -1.70 -1.16 5.34
CA GLN A 81 -2.86 -1.84 5.91
C GLN A 81 -4.16 -1.06 5.64
N ALA A 82 -4.16 0.26 5.83
CA ALA A 82 -5.33 1.11 5.57
C ALA A 82 -5.72 1.15 4.08
N SER A 83 -4.76 0.95 3.17
CA SER A 83 -5.00 0.84 1.72
C SER A 83 -5.33 -0.59 1.25
N GLY A 84 -5.44 -1.55 2.17
CA GLY A 84 -5.76 -2.95 1.87
C GLY A 84 -4.72 -3.63 0.98
N LEU A 85 -3.45 -3.24 1.07
CA LEU A 85 -2.34 -3.83 0.33
C LEU A 85 -1.74 -5.06 1.03
N ILE A 86 -1.96 -5.14 2.33
CA ILE A 86 -1.58 -6.26 3.20
C ILE A 86 -2.86 -6.98 3.62
N THR A 87 -2.87 -8.31 3.50
CA THR A 87 -4.02 -9.11 3.90
C THR A 87 -4.11 -9.22 5.43
N GLU A 88 -5.27 -9.59 5.95
CA GLU A 88 -5.44 -9.83 7.39
C GLU A 88 -4.49 -10.94 7.89
N GLU A 89 -4.29 -12.01 7.12
CA GLU A 89 -3.37 -13.11 7.45
C GLU A 89 -1.91 -12.64 7.52
N GLU A 90 -1.47 -11.81 6.57
CA GLU A 90 -0.14 -11.21 6.56
C GLU A 90 0.03 -10.25 7.73
N PHE A 91 -1.02 -9.49 8.07
CA PHE A 91 -1.04 -8.62 9.24
C PHE A 91 -0.93 -9.41 10.56
N MET A 92 -1.63 -10.54 10.66
CA MET A 92 -1.59 -11.42 11.82
C MET A 92 -0.24 -12.10 12.04
N SER A 93 0.60 -12.17 11.00
CA SER A 93 1.97 -12.71 11.08
C SER A 93 2.96 -11.79 11.79
N PHE A 94 2.61 -10.52 12.00
CA PHE A 94 3.42 -9.58 12.79
C PHE A 94 3.28 -9.83 14.30
N SER A 95 4.32 -9.47 15.05
CA SER A 95 4.27 -9.53 16.52
C SER A 95 3.11 -8.74 17.10
N SER A 96 2.63 -9.17 18.28
CA SER A 96 1.54 -8.49 18.99
C SER A 96 1.89 -7.04 19.33
N GLU A 97 3.16 -6.74 19.59
CA GLU A 97 3.62 -5.38 19.84
C GLU A 97 3.50 -4.49 18.60
N THR A 98 3.88 -5.01 17.42
CA THR A 98 3.73 -4.28 16.15
C THR A 98 2.25 -4.05 15.83
N ARG A 99 1.41 -5.07 15.97
CA ARG A 99 -0.05 -4.95 15.77
C ARG A 99 -0.69 -3.93 16.73
N SER A 100 -0.34 -3.96 18.01
CA SER A 100 -0.85 -2.99 19.00
C SER A 100 -0.47 -1.54 18.66
N VAL A 101 0.74 -1.32 18.13
CA VAL A 101 1.15 0.02 17.69
C VAL A 101 0.38 0.46 16.45
N LEU A 102 0.11 -0.46 15.53
CA LEU A 102 -0.66 -0.17 14.33
C LEU A 102 -2.12 0.17 14.66
N GLU A 103 -2.76 -0.53 15.59
CA GLU A 103 -4.12 -0.20 16.07
C GLU A 103 -4.21 1.23 16.62
N VAL A 104 -3.17 1.68 17.35
CA VAL A 104 -3.08 3.06 17.85
C VAL A 104 -2.89 4.06 16.71
N LEU A 105 -2.10 3.72 15.70
CA LEU A 105 -1.79 4.60 14.55
C LEU A 105 -2.95 4.70 13.54
N THR A 106 -3.71 3.62 13.33
CA THR A 106 -4.83 3.59 12.38
C THR A 106 -6.15 4.05 13.01
N GLY A 107 -6.18 4.29 14.32
CA GLY A 107 -7.35 4.82 15.01
C GLY A 107 -8.50 3.82 15.15
N ASN A 108 -8.27 2.53 14.85
CA ASN A 108 -9.23 1.46 15.13
C ASN A 108 -9.26 1.21 16.64
N ARG A 109 -10.01 2.05 17.37
CA ARG A 109 -10.59 1.65 18.65
C ARG A 109 -11.55 0.51 18.33
N SER A 110 -11.15 -0.72 18.65
CA SER A 110 -12.06 -1.84 18.78
C SER A 110 -13.31 -1.36 19.52
N SER A 111 -14.44 -1.31 18.84
CA SER A 111 -15.77 -1.20 19.43
C SER A 111 -16.47 -2.52 19.21
#